data_AF-G5J6Q5-F1
#
_entry.id   AF-G5J6Q5-F1
#
_cell.length_a   1.000
_cell.length_b   1.000
_cell.length_c   1.000
_cell.angle_alpha   90.00
_cell.angle_beta   90.00
_cell.angle_gamma   90.00
#
_symmetry.space_group_name_H-M   'P 1'
#
loop_
_entity.id
_entity.type
_entity.pdbx_description
1 polymer ?
#
loop_
_entity_poly.entity_id
_entity_poly.type
_entity_poly.pdbx_seq_one_letter_code
_entity_poly.pdbx_strand_id
1 'polypeptide(L)'
;MFPTVPLALSSAIITNDTQQIEEVLNADYQGLQGLIITDIEEKKILGYSYENFPNKSSWIRNISVNNLNNYPHHLLLDPFSASAKSYYFAKGEDKVYNQESIDSQLILARVYYIRDIADSFSQELLQWLQNPFKKNSRFPLYNLTILLFIIIGLFIWSFTECFVIYRLSTIREKQQLFQRLKLEKELVKQEIEKRKISDQNQELLKNQQIQLEKEIIILKNNLKDKIAQNYRLIEEREKEQENLEKLEIQQTQKIQNLQTIIKKYEQEILILEVWQDKSQELEEIKQEKENLLLQLEEQENLEQESKQHIQSLRKKIEVLMIQNQENEQKINDLHELQLSNEKSLQQREETIQKEFERQINLVKLESQYAFEEAESLEQEKERLMSQNKNLKENLNSEIEKNKCLELALKTCKKGNNNVINELQNTNDDNASIPTSNLTNISSRKAIKAFRKLGFEKDRHTGDHFILKKTETSTITFPIPHPRQELNPLTLKNILIQTNTTLEDFLNNL
;
A
#
# COMPACT_ATOMS: atom_id res chain seq x y z
N MET A 1 -116.71 50.25 -106.62
CA MET A 1 -117.34 51.03 -105.53
C MET A 1 -118.78 50.60 -105.47
N PHE A 2 -119.15 49.73 -104.52
CA PHE A 2 -120.53 49.26 -104.43
C PHE A 2 -121.47 50.42 -104.10
N PRO A 3 -122.73 50.41 -104.59
CA PRO A 3 -123.79 51.21 -104.00
C PRO A 3 -123.89 50.91 -102.50
N THR A 4 -124.43 51.84 -101.72
CA THR A 4 -124.66 51.63 -100.29
C THR A 4 -125.48 50.35 -100.08
N VAL A 5 -125.13 49.53 -99.07
CA VAL A 5 -125.76 48.21 -98.84
C VAL A 5 -127.31 48.26 -98.88
N PRO A 6 -127.98 49.30 -98.33
CA PRO A 6 -129.42 49.46 -98.48
C PRO A 6 -129.90 49.60 -99.93
N LEU A 7 -129.20 50.36 -100.79
CA LEU A 7 -129.57 50.50 -102.20
C LEU A 7 -129.46 49.16 -102.96
N ALA A 8 -128.42 48.36 -102.68
CA ALA A 8 -128.23 47.05 -103.30
C ALA A 8 -129.33 46.04 -102.88
N LEU A 9 -129.66 45.99 -101.59
CA LEU A 9 -130.77 45.16 -101.11
C LEU A 9 -132.12 45.65 -101.66
N SER A 10 -132.33 46.96 -101.73
CA SER A 10 -133.59 47.55 -102.20
C SER A 10 -133.85 47.28 -103.70
N SER A 11 -132.82 47.34 -104.55
CA SER A 11 -132.96 46.93 -105.96
C SER A 11 -133.29 45.44 -106.08
N ALA A 12 -132.58 44.58 -105.36
CA ALA A 12 -132.75 43.13 -105.42
C ALA A 12 -134.15 42.68 -104.95
N ILE A 13 -134.70 43.36 -103.94
CA ILE A 13 -136.07 43.11 -103.43
C ILE A 13 -137.13 43.49 -104.48
N ILE A 14 -137.01 44.63 -105.18
CA ILE A 14 -137.97 45.00 -106.23
C ILE A 14 -137.87 44.07 -107.46
N THR A 15 -136.66 43.67 -107.86
CA THR A 15 -136.49 42.73 -108.98
C THR A 15 -136.79 41.28 -108.59
N ASN A 16 -137.09 41.00 -107.32
CA ASN A 16 -137.25 39.68 -106.74
C ASN A 16 -136.06 38.74 -107.05
N ASP A 17 -134.84 39.31 -107.06
CA ASP A 17 -133.59 38.59 -107.30
C ASP A 17 -133.06 38.01 -105.99
N THR A 18 -133.48 36.78 -105.70
CA THR A 18 -133.08 36.06 -104.48
C THR A 18 -131.58 35.80 -104.42
N GLN A 19 -130.90 35.66 -105.57
CA GLN A 19 -129.46 35.43 -105.60
C GLN A 19 -128.68 36.69 -105.21
N GLN A 20 -129.09 37.86 -105.72
CA GLN A 20 -128.50 39.14 -105.31
C GLN A 20 -128.79 39.47 -103.84
N ILE A 21 -129.96 39.09 -103.31
CA ILE A 21 -130.26 39.23 -101.87
C ILE A 21 -129.29 38.38 -101.02
N GLU A 22 -129.05 37.12 -101.39
CA GLU A 22 -128.13 36.24 -100.66
C GLU A 22 -126.66 36.69 -100.77
N GLU A 23 -126.21 37.12 -101.96
CA GLU A 23 -124.86 37.65 -102.18
C GLU A 23 -124.61 38.90 -101.32
N VAL A 24 -125.56 39.84 -101.30
CA VAL A 24 -125.44 41.09 -100.52
C VAL A 24 -125.63 40.84 -99.02
N LEU A 25 -126.34 39.79 -98.60
CA LEU A 25 -126.44 39.42 -97.18
C LEU A 25 -125.20 38.69 -96.66
N ASN A 26 -124.53 37.86 -97.46
CA ASN A 26 -123.38 37.06 -97.04
C ASN A 26 -122.01 37.72 -97.33
N ALA A 27 -121.98 38.87 -98.01
CA ALA A 27 -120.76 39.64 -98.25
C ALA A 27 -120.03 40.05 -96.95
N ASP A 28 -118.69 39.92 -96.94
CA ASP A 28 -117.84 40.31 -95.81
C ASP A 28 -117.71 41.84 -95.70
N TYR A 29 -118.59 42.43 -94.89
CA TYR A 29 -118.53 43.84 -94.53
C TYR A 29 -117.62 44.05 -93.31
N GLN A 30 -116.39 44.49 -93.57
CA GLN A 30 -115.35 44.74 -92.55
C GLN A 30 -115.88 45.35 -91.24
N GLY A 31 -115.84 44.56 -90.16
CA GLY A 31 -116.25 44.99 -88.82
C GLY A 31 -117.77 44.97 -88.54
N LEU A 32 -118.57 44.37 -89.43
CA LEU A 32 -119.95 43.95 -89.20
C LEU A 32 -120.00 42.42 -89.16
N GLN A 33 -120.74 41.85 -88.22
CA GLN A 33 -120.90 40.40 -88.11
C GLN A 33 -122.22 39.91 -88.70
N GLY A 34 -123.22 40.77 -88.82
CA GLY A 34 -124.51 40.41 -89.40
C GLY A 34 -125.35 41.58 -89.88
N LEU A 35 -126.19 41.28 -90.85
CA LEU A 35 -127.32 42.09 -91.29
C LEU A 35 -128.62 41.35 -90.97
N ILE A 36 -129.66 42.07 -90.57
CA ILE A 36 -131.03 41.55 -90.40
C ILE A 36 -132.00 42.47 -91.15
N ILE A 37 -132.89 41.89 -91.95
CA ILE A 37 -133.93 42.59 -92.69
C ILE A 37 -135.29 42.39 -92.01
N THR A 38 -136.06 43.45 -91.78
CA THR A 38 -137.44 43.37 -91.27
C THR A 38 -138.46 44.01 -92.21
N ASP A 39 -139.70 43.60 -92.01
CA ASP A 39 -140.92 44.17 -92.56
C ASP A 39 -141.11 45.66 -92.16
N ILE A 40 -141.98 46.38 -92.87
CA ILE A 40 -142.25 47.82 -92.72
C ILE A 40 -142.73 48.14 -91.29
N GLU A 41 -143.61 47.29 -90.76
CA GLU A 41 -144.15 47.38 -89.40
C GLU A 41 -143.21 46.81 -88.31
N GLU A 42 -141.97 46.42 -88.64
CA GLU A 42 -140.99 45.74 -87.79
C GLU A 42 -141.39 44.34 -87.25
N LYS A 43 -142.69 44.02 -87.18
CA LYS A 43 -143.30 42.80 -86.61
C LYS A 43 -142.74 41.45 -87.11
N LYS A 44 -142.04 41.42 -88.25
CA LYS A 44 -141.54 40.20 -88.90
C LYS A 44 -140.13 40.41 -89.46
N ILE A 45 -139.25 39.44 -89.20
CA ILE A 45 -137.93 39.33 -89.87
C ILE A 45 -138.15 38.69 -91.24
N LEU A 46 -137.61 39.32 -92.29
CA LEU A 46 -137.69 38.85 -93.68
C LEU A 46 -136.45 38.02 -94.09
N GLY A 47 -135.28 38.34 -93.53
CA GLY A 47 -134.03 37.62 -93.82
C GLY A 47 -132.89 38.07 -92.90
N TYR A 48 -131.77 37.34 -92.91
CA TYR A 48 -130.56 37.66 -92.15
C TYR A 48 -129.31 37.08 -92.82
N SER A 49 -128.13 37.62 -92.49
CA SER A 49 -126.83 37.09 -92.94
C SER A 49 -126.53 35.74 -92.27
N TYR A 50 -126.18 34.71 -93.04
CA TYR A 50 -126.25 33.31 -92.58
C TYR A 50 -124.93 32.67 -92.13
N GLU A 51 -123.79 33.15 -92.62
CA GLU A 51 -122.53 32.38 -92.62
C GLU A 51 -121.51 32.78 -91.53
N ASN A 52 -121.37 34.07 -91.20
CA ASN A 52 -120.23 34.57 -90.41
C ASN A 52 -120.38 34.50 -88.87
N PHE A 53 -121.44 33.87 -88.34
CA PHE A 53 -121.68 33.84 -86.89
C PHE A 53 -121.18 32.57 -86.18
N PRO A 54 -120.12 32.64 -85.35
CA PRO A 54 -119.86 31.59 -84.36
C PRO A 54 -121.03 31.50 -83.36
N ASN A 55 -121.32 30.30 -82.86
CA ASN A 55 -122.40 30.04 -81.91
C ASN A 55 -123.83 30.45 -82.39
N LYS A 56 -124.12 30.20 -83.68
CA LYS A 56 -125.42 30.37 -84.39
C LYS A 56 -126.72 30.17 -83.59
N SER A 57 -126.77 29.33 -82.55
CA SER A 57 -128.00 29.05 -81.78
C SER A 57 -128.25 29.96 -80.57
N SER A 58 -127.24 30.62 -79.99
CA SER A 58 -127.42 31.38 -78.73
C SER A 58 -127.80 32.85 -78.95
N TRP A 59 -127.16 33.53 -79.91
CA TRP A 59 -127.42 34.95 -80.15
C TRP A 59 -128.73 35.19 -80.92
N ILE A 60 -129.07 34.38 -81.93
CA ILE A 60 -130.33 34.49 -82.68
C ILE A 60 -131.54 34.38 -81.74
N ARG A 61 -131.48 33.51 -80.72
CA ARG A 61 -132.54 33.35 -79.72
C ARG A 61 -132.78 34.59 -78.84
N ASN A 62 -131.79 35.47 -78.72
CA ASN A 62 -131.88 36.70 -77.93
C ASN A 62 -132.28 37.92 -78.77
N ILE A 63 -132.27 37.81 -80.11
CA ILE A 63 -132.79 38.85 -81.00
C ILE A 63 -134.29 38.63 -81.20
N SER A 64 -135.07 39.25 -80.32
CA SER A 64 -136.48 39.55 -80.59
C SER A 64 -136.58 40.85 -81.39
N VAL A 65 -137.71 41.05 -82.10
CA VAL A 65 -138.04 42.31 -82.79
C VAL A 65 -137.85 43.51 -81.86
N ASN A 66 -138.33 43.41 -80.62
CA ASN A 66 -138.24 44.46 -79.60
C ASN A 66 -136.79 44.89 -79.26
N ASN A 67 -135.80 44.02 -79.47
CA ASN A 67 -134.39 44.32 -79.20
C ASN A 67 -133.68 44.98 -80.40
N LEU A 68 -134.23 44.91 -81.61
CA LEU A 68 -133.59 45.43 -82.83
C LEU A 68 -133.44 46.96 -82.80
N ASN A 69 -134.33 47.67 -82.11
CA ASN A 69 -134.31 49.15 -82.04
C ASN A 69 -133.10 49.72 -81.26
N ASN A 70 -132.31 48.87 -80.60
CA ASN A 70 -131.02 49.26 -80.00
C ASN A 70 -129.84 49.23 -81.01
N TYR A 71 -130.05 48.75 -82.24
CA TYR A 71 -129.03 48.63 -83.27
C TYR A 71 -129.19 49.72 -84.35
N PRO A 72 -128.08 50.26 -84.90
CA PRO A 72 -128.15 51.18 -86.02
C PRO A 72 -128.78 50.49 -87.24
N HIS A 73 -129.65 51.21 -87.95
CA HIS A 73 -130.39 50.67 -89.08
C HIS A 73 -130.51 51.70 -90.22
N HIS A 74 -130.80 51.21 -91.43
CA HIS A 74 -131.17 52.03 -92.59
C HIS A 74 -132.51 51.57 -93.17
N LEU A 75 -133.17 52.47 -93.90
CA LEU A 75 -134.41 52.16 -94.62
C LEU A 75 -134.12 51.61 -96.02
N LEU A 76 -134.92 50.63 -96.43
CA LEU A 76 -135.01 50.18 -97.82
C LEU A 76 -136.19 50.91 -98.46
N LEU A 77 -135.89 51.72 -99.48
CA LEU A 77 -136.82 52.59 -100.21
C LEU A 77 -136.75 52.25 -101.69
N ASP A 78 -137.87 52.31 -102.43
CA ASP A 78 -137.88 52.05 -103.88
C ASP A 78 -136.83 52.91 -104.61
N PRO A 79 -135.74 52.32 -105.15
CA PRO A 79 -134.63 53.07 -105.77
C PRO A 79 -135.01 53.76 -107.09
N PHE A 80 -136.17 53.44 -107.68
CA PHE A 80 -136.67 54.11 -108.87
C PHE A 80 -137.39 55.43 -108.51
N SER A 81 -137.93 55.55 -107.31
CA SER A 81 -138.57 56.78 -106.79
C SER A 81 -137.61 57.98 -106.75
N ALA A 82 -138.16 59.19 -106.84
CA ALA A 82 -137.37 60.42 -106.71
C ALA A 82 -136.80 60.59 -105.28
N SER A 83 -137.57 60.22 -104.26
CA SER A 83 -137.21 60.36 -102.84
C SER A 83 -136.10 59.39 -102.39
N ALA A 84 -136.04 58.17 -102.94
CA ALA A 84 -134.93 57.27 -102.66
C ALA A 84 -133.62 57.74 -103.32
N LYS A 85 -133.71 58.45 -104.45
CA LYS A 85 -132.51 58.99 -105.13
C LYS A 85 -131.84 60.09 -104.33
N SER A 86 -132.58 60.95 -103.61
CA SER A 86 -131.97 61.84 -102.62
C SER A 86 -131.43 61.07 -101.42
N TYR A 87 -132.19 60.13 -100.86
CA TYR A 87 -131.76 59.34 -99.69
C TYR A 87 -130.46 58.55 -99.92
N TYR A 88 -130.29 57.88 -101.07
CA TYR A 88 -129.13 57.02 -101.34
C TYR A 88 -127.91 57.74 -101.94
N PHE A 89 -128.08 58.89 -102.59
CA PHE A 89 -126.99 59.59 -103.29
C PHE A 89 -126.63 60.97 -102.71
N ALA A 90 -127.24 61.38 -101.59
CA ALA A 90 -126.81 62.57 -100.84
C ALA A 90 -125.32 62.50 -100.45
N LYS A 91 -124.61 63.63 -100.62
CA LYS A 91 -123.20 63.81 -100.26
C LYS A 91 -123.04 65.12 -99.52
N GLY A 92 -122.51 65.09 -98.30
CA GLY A 92 -122.31 66.28 -97.48
C GLY A 92 -122.91 66.14 -96.08
N GLU A 93 -122.77 67.19 -95.28
CA GLU A 93 -122.91 67.13 -93.82
C GLU A 93 -124.37 67.18 -93.29
N ASP A 94 -125.38 67.21 -94.17
CA ASP A 94 -126.81 67.12 -93.84
C ASP A 94 -127.25 65.70 -93.37
N LYS A 95 -126.52 65.14 -92.41
CA LYS A 95 -126.68 63.76 -91.91
C LYS A 95 -127.86 63.54 -90.96
N VAL A 96 -128.86 64.42 -90.98
CA VAL A 96 -130.15 64.22 -90.32
C VAL A 96 -131.28 64.49 -91.32
N TYR A 97 -131.34 63.66 -92.36
CA TYR A 97 -132.61 63.43 -93.06
C TYR A 97 -133.53 62.70 -92.07
N ASN A 98 -134.50 63.42 -91.48
CA ASN A 98 -135.46 62.81 -90.56
C ASN A 98 -136.14 61.62 -91.26
N GLN A 99 -135.96 60.41 -90.75
CA GLN A 99 -136.63 59.21 -91.27
C GLN A 99 -138.17 59.36 -91.22
N GLU A 100 -138.67 60.22 -90.34
CA GLU A 100 -140.06 60.61 -90.15
C GLU A 100 -140.67 61.42 -91.31
N SER A 101 -139.88 62.01 -92.22
CA SER A 101 -140.39 62.79 -93.36
C SER A 101 -140.52 62.00 -94.67
N ILE A 102 -140.20 60.70 -94.63
CA ILE A 102 -140.37 59.78 -95.76
C ILE A 102 -141.78 59.20 -95.71
N ASP A 103 -142.53 59.30 -96.82
CA ASP A 103 -143.86 58.71 -96.92
C ASP A 103 -143.78 57.19 -96.70
N SER A 104 -144.64 56.65 -95.83
CA SER A 104 -144.63 55.24 -95.44
C SER A 104 -144.88 54.30 -96.63
N GLN A 105 -145.53 54.79 -97.69
CA GLN A 105 -145.77 54.03 -98.93
C GLN A 105 -144.50 53.78 -99.76
N LEU A 106 -143.39 54.48 -99.47
CA LEU A 106 -142.10 54.34 -100.17
C LEU A 106 -141.13 53.38 -99.46
N ILE A 107 -141.46 52.92 -98.25
CA ILE A 107 -140.62 52.03 -97.45
C ILE A 107 -140.94 50.57 -97.81
N LEU A 108 -139.92 49.80 -98.19
CA LEU A 108 -140.03 48.36 -98.48
C LEU A 108 -139.72 47.49 -97.26
N ALA A 109 -138.70 47.88 -96.47
CA ALA A 109 -138.15 47.11 -95.36
C ALA A 109 -137.13 47.94 -94.56
N ARG A 110 -136.57 47.38 -93.48
CA ARG A 110 -135.46 47.97 -92.70
C ARG A 110 -134.29 47.01 -92.61
N VAL A 111 -133.06 47.53 -92.55
CA VAL A 111 -131.83 46.73 -92.39
C VAL A 111 -131.05 47.18 -91.16
N TYR A 112 -130.87 46.27 -90.21
CA TYR A 112 -130.13 46.48 -88.96
C TYR A 112 -128.70 45.95 -89.08
N TYR A 113 -127.75 46.65 -88.46
CA TYR A 113 -126.32 46.37 -88.53
C TYR A 113 -125.76 45.89 -87.20
N ILE A 114 -125.32 44.63 -87.14
CA ILE A 114 -124.81 44.00 -85.92
C ILE A 114 -123.28 44.03 -85.89
N ARG A 115 -122.75 44.51 -84.77
CA ARG A 115 -121.33 44.43 -84.38
C ARG A 115 -121.25 43.83 -82.99
N ASP A 116 -120.46 42.79 -82.82
CA ASP A 116 -120.15 42.24 -81.50
C ASP A 116 -118.95 42.99 -80.88
N ILE A 117 -118.88 42.99 -79.55
CA ILE A 117 -117.86 43.68 -78.78
C ILE A 117 -116.78 42.66 -78.41
N ALA A 118 -115.63 42.74 -79.08
CA ALA A 118 -114.53 41.81 -78.85
C ALA A 118 -114.07 41.80 -77.37
N ASP A 119 -113.83 40.59 -76.82
CA ASP A 119 -113.30 40.36 -75.48
C ASP A 119 -112.10 41.28 -75.16
N SER A 120 -112.08 41.85 -73.94
CA SER A 120 -110.98 42.73 -73.54
C SER A 120 -109.68 41.94 -73.37
N PHE A 121 -108.53 42.59 -73.63
CA PHE A 121 -107.21 41.97 -73.50
C PHE A 121 -106.99 41.33 -72.12
N SER A 122 -107.51 41.92 -71.04
CA SER A 122 -107.43 41.35 -69.69
C SER A 122 -108.20 40.03 -69.55
N GLN A 123 -109.34 39.88 -70.23
CA GLN A 123 -110.09 38.62 -70.29
C GLN A 123 -109.38 37.59 -71.18
N GLU A 124 -108.82 38.02 -72.32
CA GLU A 124 -108.04 37.13 -73.19
C GLU A 124 -106.78 36.60 -72.46
N LEU A 125 -106.08 37.47 -71.73
CA LEU A 125 -104.93 37.10 -70.88
C LEU A 125 -105.33 36.15 -69.75
N LEU A 126 -106.48 36.37 -69.09
CA LEU A 126 -106.98 35.47 -68.06
C LEU A 126 -107.35 34.08 -68.62
N GLN A 127 -108.02 34.04 -69.79
CA GLN A 127 -108.33 32.79 -70.49
C GLN A 127 -107.05 32.04 -70.90
N TRP A 128 -106.01 32.77 -71.35
CA TRP A 128 -104.70 32.21 -71.65
C TRP A 128 -104.03 31.64 -70.40
N LEU A 129 -104.05 32.37 -69.28
CA LEU A 129 -103.40 31.96 -68.04
C LEU A 129 -104.11 30.75 -67.38
N GLN A 130 -105.43 30.60 -67.59
CA GLN A 130 -106.20 29.42 -67.20
C GLN A 130 -105.99 28.20 -68.11
N ASN A 131 -105.82 28.40 -69.42
CA ASN A 131 -105.53 27.31 -70.37
C ASN A 131 -104.67 27.80 -71.56
N PRO A 132 -103.33 27.79 -71.44
CA PRO A 132 -102.43 28.32 -72.47
C PRO A 132 -102.34 27.43 -73.72
N PHE A 133 -103.00 26.26 -73.71
CA PHE A 133 -103.06 25.30 -74.82
C PHE A 133 -104.44 25.25 -75.52
N LYS A 134 -105.39 26.11 -75.10
CA LYS A 134 -106.68 26.29 -75.79
C LYS A 134 -106.44 26.76 -77.24
N LYS A 135 -107.21 26.23 -78.20
CA LYS A 135 -107.16 26.66 -79.60
C LYS A 135 -107.65 28.11 -79.76
N ASN A 136 -106.72 29.05 -79.73
CA ASN A 136 -106.86 30.45 -80.10
C ASN A 136 -105.63 30.81 -80.96
N SER A 137 -105.79 31.62 -82.00
CA SER A 137 -104.71 32.06 -82.89
C SER A 137 -103.64 32.93 -82.19
N ARG A 138 -104.01 33.63 -81.10
CA ARG A 138 -103.10 34.53 -80.36
C ARG A 138 -102.27 33.83 -79.28
N PHE A 139 -102.79 32.78 -78.65
CA PHE A 139 -102.17 32.12 -77.49
C PHE A 139 -100.74 31.58 -77.74
N PRO A 140 -100.41 31.00 -78.92
CA PRO A 140 -99.04 30.56 -79.20
C PRO A 140 -97.99 31.68 -79.14
N LEU A 141 -98.36 32.92 -79.46
CA LEU A 141 -97.45 34.08 -79.39
C LEU A 141 -97.12 34.44 -77.94
N TYR A 142 -98.11 34.40 -77.03
CA TYR A 142 -97.90 34.63 -75.60
C TYR A 142 -97.03 33.54 -74.96
N ASN A 143 -97.23 32.27 -75.37
CA ASN A 143 -96.37 31.16 -74.95
C ASN A 143 -94.91 31.39 -75.40
N LEU A 144 -94.71 31.83 -76.64
CA LEU A 144 -93.37 32.06 -77.21
C LEU A 144 -92.65 33.23 -76.55
N THR A 145 -93.31 34.37 -76.32
CA THR A 145 -92.67 35.53 -75.68
C THR A 145 -92.27 35.23 -74.23
N ILE A 146 -93.12 34.55 -73.47
CA ILE A 146 -92.82 34.18 -72.07
C ILE A 146 -91.71 33.13 -72.00
N LEU A 147 -91.70 32.14 -72.89
CA LEU A 147 -90.58 31.20 -73.01
C LEU A 147 -89.25 31.91 -73.32
N LEU A 148 -89.27 32.90 -74.23
CA LEU A 148 -88.10 33.71 -74.55
C LEU A 148 -87.60 34.54 -73.36
N PHE A 149 -88.50 35.16 -72.58
CA PHE A 149 -88.11 35.86 -71.35
C PHE A 149 -87.53 34.92 -70.29
N ILE A 150 -88.06 33.71 -70.13
CA ILE A 150 -87.53 32.70 -69.20
C ILE A 150 -86.11 32.26 -69.63
N ILE A 151 -85.90 31.96 -70.91
CA ILE A 151 -84.59 31.57 -71.45
C ILE A 151 -83.56 32.68 -71.28
N ILE A 152 -83.92 33.94 -71.58
CA ILE A 152 -83.03 35.10 -71.40
C ILE A 152 -82.71 35.32 -69.92
N GLY A 153 -83.70 35.23 -69.02
CA GLY A 153 -83.49 35.36 -67.58
C GLY A 153 -82.54 34.30 -67.02
N LEU A 154 -82.72 33.03 -67.40
CA LEU A 154 -81.83 31.94 -67.01
C LEU A 154 -80.42 32.12 -67.56
N PHE A 155 -80.28 32.58 -68.81
CA PHE A 155 -78.98 32.85 -69.41
C PHE A 155 -78.23 34.00 -68.70
N ILE A 156 -78.92 35.10 -68.39
CA ILE A 156 -78.35 36.22 -67.63
C ILE A 156 -77.91 35.76 -66.24
N TRP A 157 -78.75 35.04 -65.51
CA TRP A 157 -78.40 34.53 -64.17
C TRP A 157 -77.19 33.60 -64.22
N SER A 158 -77.20 32.60 -65.12
CA SER A 158 -76.09 31.66 -65.31
C SER A 158 -74.77 32.37 -65.65
N PHE A 159 -74.82 33.39 -66.51
CA PHE A 159 -73.65 34.22 -66.84
C PHE A 159 -73.14 35.01 -65.63
N THR A 160 -74.04 35.60 -64.82
CA THR A 160 -73.63 36.33 -63.60
C THR A 160 -72.99 35.42 -62.56
N GLU A 161 -73.55 34.24 -62.29
CA GLU A 161 -72.96 33.25 -61.37
C GLU A 161 -71.58 32.78 -61.88
N CYS A 162 -71.48 32.44 -63.17
CA CYS A 162 -70.22 32.02 -63.78
C CYS A 162 -69.13 33.11 -63.64
N PHE A 163 -69.49 34.38 -63.87
CA PHE A 163 -68.56 35.50 -63.71
C PHE A 163 -68.15 35.73 -62.26
N VAL A 164 -69.08 35.62 -61.30
CA VAL A 164 -68.80 35.73 -59.86
C VAL A 164 -67.89 34.59 -59.39
N ILE A 165 -68.18 33.34 -59.79
CA ILE A 165 -67.35 32.17 -59.48
C ILE A 165 -65.93 32.33 -60.05
N TYR A 166 -65.79 32.78 -61.29
CA TYR A 166 -64.48 33.05 -61.93
C TYR A 166 -63.71 34.20 -61.26
N ARG A 167 -64.40 35.26 -60.83
CA ARG A 167 -63.79 36.33 -60.03
C ARG A 167 -63.32 35.82 -58.67
N LEU A 168 -64.09 34.94 -58.02
CA LEU A 168 -63.72 34.36 -56.73
C LEU A 168 -62.56 33.35 -56.85
N SER A 169 -62.50 32.53 -57.89
CA SER A 169 -61.36 31.59 -58.10
C SER A 169 -60.06 32.36 -58.34
N THR A 170 -60.05 33.33 -59.26
CA THR A 170 -58.86 34.13 -59.58
C THR A 170 -58.37 35.00 -58.42
N ILE A 171 -59.24 35.37 -57.47
CA ILE A 171 -58.83 36.01 -56.20
C ILE A 171 -58.18 34.98 -55.25
N ARG A 172 -58.78 33.80 -55.08
CA ARG A 172 -58.22 32.72 -54.23
C ARG A 172 -56.85 32.24 -54.72
N GLU A 173 -56.69 32.07 -56.03
CA GLU A 173 -55.40 31.72 -56.65
C GLU A 173 -54.32 32.76 -56.35
N LYS A 174 -54.63 34.06 -56.51
CA LYS A 174 -53.70 35.16 -56.18
C LYS A 174 -53.35 35.20 -54.70
N GLN A 175 -54.30 34.92 -53.81
CA GLN A 175 -54.03 34.80 -52.37
C GLN A 175 -53.13 33.62 -52.04
N GLN A 176 -53.36 32.45 -52.63
CA GLN A 176 -52.50 31.26 -52.47
C GLN A 176 -51.09 31.48 -53.03
N LEU A 177 -50.96 32.10 -54.20
CA LEU A 177 -49.66 32.47 -54.79
C LEU A 177 -48.91 33.47 -53.91
N PHE A 178 -49.60 34.48 -53.37
CA PHE A 178 -48.98 35.44 -52.44
C PHE A 178 -48.53 34.77 -51.13
N GLN A 179 -49.32 33.85 -50.58
CA GLN A 179 -48.94 33.04 -49.42
C GLN A 179 -47.72 32.16 -49.69
N ARG A 180 -47.66 31.48 -50.84
CA ARG A 180 -46.49 30.68 -51.27
C ARG A 180 -45.25 31.56 -51.41
N LEU A 181 -45.34 32.68 -52.14
CA LEU A 181 -44.23 33.63 -52.32
C LEU A 181 -43.76 34.26 -50.99
N LYS A 182 -44.65 34.44 -50.01
CA LYS A 182 -44.28 34.88 -48.66
C LYS A 182 -43.52 33.78 -47.91
N LEU A 183 -44.02 32.55 -47.94
CA LEU A 183 -43.40 31.38 -47.30
C LEU A 183 -42.04 31.04 -47.93
N GLU A 184 -41.91 31.09 -49.26
CA GLU A 184 -40.64 30.92 -49.97
C GLU A 184 -39.61 31.99 -49.56
N LYS A 185 -40.01 33.26 -49.45
CA LYS A 185 -39.14 34.35 -48.96
C LYS A 185 -38.75 34.15 -47.49
N GLU A 186 -39.64 33.62 -46.66
CA GLU A 186 -39.35 33.31 -45.26
C GLU A 186 -38.40 32.11 -45.13
N LEU A 187 -38.56 31.06 -45.94
CA LEU A 187 -37.62 29.94 -46.02
C LEU A 187 -36.23 30.39 -46.51
N VAL A 188 -36.15 31.17 -47.58
CA VAL A 188 -34.87 31.72 -48.10
C VAL A 188 -34.20 32.62 -47.07
N LYS A 189 -34.98 33.45 -46.33
CA LYS A 189 -34.44 34.27 -45.23
C LYS A 189 -33.88 33.39 -44.09
N GLN A 190 -34.62 32.36 -43.68
CA GLN A 190 -34.13 31.39 -42.68
C GLN A 190 -32.89 30.63 -43.15
N GLU A 191 -32.78 30.31 -44.44
CA GLU A 191 -31.59 29.64 -44.97
C GLU A 191 -30.38 30.59 -45.01
N ILE A 192 -30.57 31.85 -45.40
CA ILE A 192 -29.52 32.88 -45.32
C ILE A 192 -29.07 33.11 -43.86
N GLU A 193 -29.99 33.09 -42.90
CA GLU A 193 -29.68 33.20 -41.48
C GLU A 193 -28.92 31.97 -40.95
N LYS A 194 -29.34 30.75 -41.33
CA LYS A 194 -28.60 29.51 -41.03
C LYS A 194 -27.19 29.50 -41.64
N ARG A 195 -27.04 29.95 -42.89
CA ARG A 195 -25.73 30.07 -43.56
C ARG A 195 -24.84 31.07 -42.80
N LYS A 196 -25.32 32.27 -42.48
CA LYS A 196 -24.58 33.26 -41.67
C LYS A 196 -24.13 32.71 -40.31
N ILE A 197 -24.99 31.97 -39.60
CA ILE A 197 -24.63 31.33 -38.33
C ILE A 197 -23.56 30.24 -38.55
N SER A 198 -23.67 29.46 -39.63
CA SER A 198 -22.65 28.48 -40.01
C SER A 198 -21.30 29.13 -40.33
N ASP A 199 -21.30 30.24 -41.07
CA ASP A 199 -20.11 30.99 -41.45
C ASP A 199 -19.43 31.59 -40.21
N GLN A 200 -20.20 32.20 -39.31
CA GLN A 200 -19.73 32.73 -38.02
C GLN A 200 -19.16 31.63 -37.11
N ASN A 201 -19.81 30.46 -37.05
CA ASN A 201 -19.29 29.31 -36.31
C ASN A 201 -17.98 28.77 -36.93
N GLN A 202 -17.86 28.76 -38.27
CA GLN A 202 -16.62 28.35 -38.94
C GLN A 202 -15.48 29.35 -38.72
N GLU A 203 -15.78 30.66 -38.68
CA GLU A 203 -14.81 31.70 -38.34
C GLU A 203 -14.36 31.59 -36.87
N LEU A 204 -15.29 31.36 -35.94
CA LEU A 204 -14.99 31.13 -34.52
C LEU A 204 -14.11 29.89 -34.32
N LEU A 205 -14.40 28.78 -35.02
CA LEU A 205 -13.57 27.57 -34.98
C LEU A 205 -12.16 27.82 -35.55
N LYS A 206 -12.01 28.56 -36.64
CA LYS A 206 -10.69 28.97 -37.17
C LYS A 206 -9.92 29.84 -36.18
N ASN A 207 -10.60 30.78 -35.53
CA ASN A 207 -9.98 31.65 -34.51
C ASN A 207 -9.53 30.85 -33.27
N GLN A 208 -10.30 29.85 -32.84
CA GLN A 208 -9.90 28.91 -31.79
C GLN A 208 -8.69 28.05 -32.21
N GLN A 209 -8.67 27.53 -33.44
CA GLN A 209 -7.51 26.80 -33.97
C GLN A 209 -6.25 27.68 -33.97
N ILE A 210 -6.34 28.91 -34.44
CA ILE A 210 -5.22 29.88 -34.46
C ILE A 210 -4.75 30.25 -33.04
N GLN A 211 -5.63 30.25 -32.04
CA GLN A 211 -5.26 30.42 -30.63
C GLN A 211 -4.50 29.19 -30.10
N LEU A 212 -5.04 27.99 -30.31
CA LEU A 212 -4.41 26.73 -29.88
C LEU A 212 -3.04 26.52 -30.56
N GLU A 213 -2.89 26.86 -31.84
CA GLU A 213 -1.59 26.81 -32.53
C GLU A 213 -0.55 27.74 -31.88
N LYS A 214 -0.95 28.96 -31.50
CA LYS A 214 -0.07 29.90 -30.78
C LYS A 214 0.32 29.37 -29.40
N GLU A 215 -0.63 28.80 -28.66
CA GLU A 215 -0.35 28.18 -27.36
C GLU A 215 0.60 26.99 -27.50
N ILE A 216 0.40 26.12 -28.50
CA ILE A 216 1.30 25.00 -28.81
C ILE A 216 2.70 25.50 -29.17
N ILE A 217 2.84 26.59 -29.94
CA ILE A 217 4.14 27.20 -30.25
C ILE A 217 4.82 27.76 -28.99
N ILE A 218 4.09 28.46 -28.13
CA ILE A 218 4.60 28.99 -26.85
C ILE A 218 5.06 27.86 -25.93
N LEU A 219 4.23 26.82 -25.75
CA LEU A 219 4.54 25.65 -24.94
C LEU A 219 5.76 24.89 -25.49
N LYS A 220 5.86 24.73 -26.81
CA LYS A 220 7.00 24.09 -27.48
C LYS A 220 8.30 24.88 -27.28
N ASN A 221 8.25 26.21 -27.31
CA ASN A 221 9.41 27.05 -27.02
C ASN A 221 9.80 26.97 -25.54
N ASN A 222 8.84 27.12 -24.61
CA ASN A 222 9.09 26.98 -23.17
C ASN A 222 9.69 25.61 -22.81
N LEU A 223 9.22 24.54 -23.45
CA LEU A 223 9.72 23.18 -23.26
C LEU A 223 11.13 23.01 -23.86
N LYS A 224 11.42 23.61 -25.02
CA LYS A 224 12.77 23.64 -25.61
C LYS A 224 13.75 24.38 -24.69
N ASP A 225 13.34 25.52 -24.13
CA ASP A 225 14.17 26.31 -23.22
C ASP A 225 14.39 25.59 -21.88
N LYS A 226 13.39 24.85 -21.38
CA LYS A 226 13.54 23.97 -20.21
C LYS A 226 14.48 22.79 -20.47
N ILE A 227 14.42 22.19 -21.66
CA ILE A 227 15.39 21.16 -22.07
C ILE A 227 16.81 21.75 -22.14
N ALA A 228 16.97 22.96 -22.70
CA ALA A 228 18.27 23.64 -22.74
C ALA A 228 18.80 24.02 -21.33
N GLN A 229 17.92 24.40 -20.40
CA GLN A 229 18.28 24.61 -18.99
C GLN A 229 18.73 23.29 -18.33
N ASN A 230 18.02 22.19 -18.55
CA ASN A 230 18.39 20.88 -18.01
C ASN A 230 19.73 20.39 -18.57
N TYR A 231 20.03 20.57 -19.86
CA TYR A 231 21.33 20.20 -20.42
C TYR A 231 22.49 20.97 -19.76
N ARG A 232 22.33 22.26 -19.47
CA ARG A 232 23.35 23.04 -18.73
C ARG A 232 23.55 22.53 -17.31
N LEU A 233 22.46 22.22 -16.60
CA LEU A 233 22.53 21.65 -15.25
C LEU A 233 23.17 20.24 -15.24
N ILE A 234 23.02 19.46 -16.31
CA ILE A 234 23.73 18.19 -16.49
C ILE A 234 25.22 18.44 -16.73
N GLU A 235 25.57 19.36 -17.63
CA GLU A 235 26.98 19.73 -17.93
C GLU A 235 27.71 20.32 -16.70
N GLU A 236 26.99 21.06 -15.85
CA GLU A 236 27.50 21.56 -14.55
C GLU A 236 27.70 20.39 -13.57
N ARG A 237 26.73 19.47 -13.44
CA ARG A 237 26.84 18.28 -12.58
C ARG A 237 27.95 17.33 -13.00
N GLU A 238 28.15 17.13 -14.30
CA GLU A 238 29.24 16.31 -14.84
C GLU A 238 30.61 16.91 -14.48
N LYS A 239 30.76 18.23 -14.54
CA LYS A 239 31.99 18.93 -14.09
C LYS A 239 32.17 18.90 -12.57
N GLU A 240 31.09 19.01 -11.80
CA GLU A 240 31.15 18.81 -10.34
C GLU A 240 31.60 17.39 -10.00
N GLN A 241 31.05 16.38 -10.68
CA GLN A 241 31.42 14.97 -10.48
C GLN A 241 32.88 14.71 -10.91
N GLU A 242 33.33 15.19 -12.07
CA GLU A 242 34.72 15.03 -12.51
C GLU A 242 35.72 15.68 -11.53
N ASN A 243 35.33 16.78 -10.89
CA ASN A 243 36.12 17.43 -9.83
C ASN A 243 36.09 16.64 -8.50
N LEU A 244 34.97 16.03 -8.15
CA LEU A 244 34.86 15.13 -6.98
C LEU A 244 35.70 13.86 -7.19
N GLU A 245 35.66 13.23 -8.37
CA GLU A 245 36.48 12.05 -8.71
C GLU A 245 37.98 12.38 -8.65
N LYS A 246 38.40 13.54 -9.18
CA LYS A 246 39.79 14.03 -9.04
C LYS A 246 40.18 14.23 -7.57
N LEU A 247 39.28 14.74 -6.74
CA LEU A 247 39.52 14.99 -5.32
C LEU A 247 39.56 13.68 -4.51
N GLU A 248 38.70 12.71 -4.84
CA GLU A 248 38.72 11.35 -4.28
C GLU A 248 40.04 10.66 -4.62
N ILE A 249 40.47 10.64 -5.89
CA ILE A 249 41.75 10.07 -6.33
C ILE A 249 42.92 10.70 -5.54
N GLN A 250 42.92 12.02 -5.33
CA GLN A 250 43.93 12.68 -4.48
C GLN A 250 43.86 12.25 -3.01
N GLN A 251 42.68 11.96 -2.47
CA GLN A 251 42.54 11.40 -1.12
C GLN A 251 43.03 9.94 -1.08
N THR A 252 42.70 9.10 -2.06
CA THR A 252 43.18 7.71 -2.13
C THR A 252 44.70 7.65 -2.22
N GLN A 253 45.32 8.52 -3.03
CA GLN A 253 46.78 8.66 -3.10
C GLN A 253 47.39 9.11 -1.76
N LYS A 254 46.79 10.08 -1.07
CA LYS A 254 47.22 10.49 0.28
C LYS A 254 47.11 9.35 1.29
N ILE A 255 46.04 8.57 1.24
CA ILE A 255 45.83 7.39 2.10
C ILE A 255 46.87 6.30 1.81
N GLN A 256 47.15 6.00 0.54
CA GLN A 256 48.20 5.03 0.15
C GLN A 256 49.59 5.48 0.58
N ASN A 257 49.92 6.76 0.42
CA ASN A 257 51.18 7.33 0.91
C ASN A 257 51.30 7.23 2.45
N LEU A 258 50.23 7.59 3.18
CA LEU A 258 50.20 7.46 4.64
C LEU A 258 50.29 6.00 5.10
N GLN A 259 49.60 5.05 4.44
CA GLN A 259 49.73 3.61 4.73
C GLN A 259 51.16 3.10 4.46
N THR A 260 51.84 3.61 3.44
CA THR A 260 53.23 3.25 3.14
C THR A 260 54.19 3.80 4.20
N ILE A 261 53.94 5.03 4.68
CA ILE A 261 54.68 5.64 5.80
C ILE A 261 54.43 4.89 7.11
N ILE A 262 53.18 4.52 7.41
CA ILE A 262 52.81 3.73 8.59
C ILE A 262 53.54 2.38 8.57
N LYS A 263 53.51 1.65 7.44
CA LYS A 263 54.25 0.38 7.29
C LYS A 263 55.76 0.52 7.50
N LYS A 264 56.36 1.65 7.09
CA LYS A 264 57.77 1.94 7.39
C LYS A 264 57.98 2.12 8.90
N TYR A 265 57.11 2.86 9.58
CA TYR A 265 57.21 3.05 11.04
C TYR A 265 56.89 1.75 11.82
N GLU A 266 55.98 0.90 11.35
CA GLU A 266 55.74 -0.44 11.93
C GLU A 266 57.01 -1.31 11.86
N GLN A 267 57.73 -1.28 10.72
CA GLN A 267 59.03 -1.95 10.58
C GLN A 267 60.11 -1.34 11.47
N GLU A 268 60.13 0.00 11.61
CA GLU A 268 61.09 0.74 12.44
C GLU A 268 60.85 0.47 13.94
N ILE A 269 59.58 0.34 14.37
CA ILE A 269 59.19 -0.10 15.72
C ILE A 269 59.61 -1.56 15.97
N LEU A 270 59.34 -2.49 15.06
CA LEU A 270 59.77 -3.89 15.20
C LEU A 270 61.30 -4.03 15.32
N ILE A 271 62.07 -3.17 14.62
CA ILE A 271 63.53 -3.12 14.75
C ILE A 271 63.95 -2.59 16.12
N LEU A 272 63.23 -1.61 16.68
CA LEU A 272 63.48 -1.04 18.01
C LEU A 272 63.10 -2.01 19.13
N GLU A 273 62.01 -2.76 19.00
CA GLU A 273 61.61 -3.82 19.95
C GLU A 273 62.69 -4.90 20.03
N VAL A 274 63.16 -5.43 18.89
CA VAL A 274 64.28 -6.39 18.82
C VAL A 274 65.59 -5.81 19.35
N TRP A 275 65.79 -4.49 19.28
CA TRP A 275 66.94 -3.80 19.89
C TRP A 275 66.80 -3.68 21.41
N GLN A 276 65.59 -3.46 21.90
CA GLN A 276 65.29 -3.36 23.34
C GLN A 276 65.44 -4.73 24.02
N ASP A 277 64.91 -5.79 23.42
CA ASP A 277 65.09 -7.18 23.88
C ASP A 277 66.58 -7.52 24.01
N LYS A 278 67.37 -7.24 22.97
CA LYS A 278 68.83 -7.43 22.99
C LYS A 278 69.56 -6.55 24.00
N SER A 279 69.06 -5.34 24.25
CA SER A 279 69.61 -4.48 25.30
C SER A 279 69.32 -5.03 26.70
N GLN A 280 68.23 -5.78 26.87
CA GLN A 280 67.90 -6.45 28.12
C GLN A 280 68.75 -7.73 28.29
N GLU A 281 68.85 -8.58 27.26
CA GLU A 281 69.77 -9.73 27.23
C GLU A 281 71.21 -9.33 27.61
N LEU A 282 71.69 -8.20 27.07
CA LEU A 282 73.04 -7.71 27.33
C LEU A 282 73.24 -7.21 28.77
N GLU A 283 72.21 -6.64 29.38
CA GLU A 283 72.25 -6.19 30.77
C GLU A 283 72.10 -7.37 31.75
N GLU A 284 71.35 -8.42 31.39
CA GLU A 284 71.29 -9.70 32.12
C GLU A 284 72.66 -10.42 32.09
N ILE A 285 73.30 -10.52 30.91
CA ILE A 285 74.69 -11.04 30.76
C ILE A 285 75.70 -10.22 31.56
N LYS A 286 75.49 -8.90 31.66
CA LYS A 286 76.34 -8.00 32.46
C LYS A 286 76.16 -8.22 33.96
N GLN A 287 74.94 -8.44 34.44
CA GLN A 287 74.68 -8.82 35.84
C GLN A 287 75.25 -10.21 36.17
N GLU A 288 75.13 -11.19 35.27
CA GLU A 288 75.78 -12.50 35.42
C GLU A 288 77.30 -12.36 35.53
N LYS A 289 77.92 -11.53 34.68
CA LYS A 289 79.35 -11.21 34.74
C LYS A 289 79.76 -10.52 36.05
N GLU A 290 78.97 -9.58 36.57
CA GLU A 290 79.26 -8.91 37.85
C GLU A 290 79.14 -9.88 39.03
N ASN A 291 78.16 -10.79 39.01
CA ASN A 291 78.05 -11.88 40.01
C ASN A 291 79.23 -12.86 39.95
N LEU A 292 79.70 -13.21 38.75
CA LEU A 292 80.89 -14.06 38.56
C LEU A 292 82.19 -13.38 39.01
N LEU A 293 82.28 -12.05 38.85
CA LEU A 293 83.40 -11.26 39.39
C LEU A 293 83.41 -11.25 40.92
N LEU A 294 82.26 -11.09 41.57
CA LEU A 294 82.14 -11.19 43.03
C LEU A 294 82.53 -12.58 43.55
N GLN A 295 82.13 -13.66 42.86
CA GLN A 295 82.55 -15.03 43.21
C GLN A 295 84.06 -15.27 43.03
N LEU A 296 84.68 -14.63 42.03
CA LEU A 296 86.14 -14.66 41.87
C LEU A 296 86.86 -13.87 42.98
N GLU A 297 86.37 -12.69 43.34
CA GLU A 297 86.92 -11.88 44.44
C GLU A 297 86.78 -12.60 45.79
N GLU A 298 85.67 -13.31 46.04
CA GLU A 298 85.50 -14.17 47.22
C GLU A 298 86.52 -15.33 47.22
N GLN A 299 86.77 -15.99 46.08
CA GLN A 299 87.78 -17.05 45.98
C GLN A 299 89.21 -16.53 46.16
N GLU A 300 89.57 -15.36 45.59
CA GLU A 300 90.90 -14.76 45.79
C GLU A 300 91.13 -14.38 47.27
N ASN A 301 90.11 -13.84 47.95
CA ASN A 301 90.19 -13.56 49.39
C ASN A 301 90.37 -14.85 50.22
N LEU A 302 89.62 -15.92 49.93
CA LEU A 302 89.78 -17.22 50.60
C LEU A 302 91.18 -17.84 50.35
N GLU A 303 91.74 -17.69 49.14
CA GLU A 303 93.10 -18.12 48.85
C GLU A 303 94.14 -17.27 49.61
N GLN A 304 93.88 -15.97 49.79
CA GLN A 304 94.73 -15.06 50.55
C GLN A 304 94.69 -15.33 52.07
N GLU A 305 93.54 -15.67 52.64
CA GLU A 305 93.44 -16.16 54.03
C GLU A 305 94.19 -17.47 54.20
N SER A 306 94.04 -18.42 53.27
CA SER A 306 94.79 -19.69 53.26
C SER A 306 96.31 -19.46 53.23
N LYS A 307 96.80 -18.54 52.38
CA LYS A 307 98.21 -18.13 52.33
C LYS A 307 98.69 -17.54 53.66
N GLN A 308 97.90 -16.70 54.33
CA GLN A 308 98.23 -16.17 55.66
C GLN A 308 98.26 -17.27 56.73
N HIS A 309 97.31 -18.20 56.70
CA HIS A 309 97.27 -19.34 57.62
C HIS A 309 98.53 -20.22 57.48
N ILE A 310 98.93 -20.52 56.24
CA ILE A 310 100.18 -21.25 55.94
C ILE A 310 101.43 -20.51 56.44
N GLN A 311 101.49 -19.18 56.34
CA GLN A 311 102.59 -18.40 56.93
C GLN A 311 102.61 -18.48 58.47
N SER A 312 101.44 -18.48 59.13
CA SER A 312 101.35 -18.63 60.58
C SER A 312 101.88 -19.99 61.06
N LEU A 313 101.57 -21.06 60.32
CA LEU A 313 102.05 -22.42 60.59
C LEU A 313 103.57 -22.53 60.40
N ARG A 314 104.14 -21.90 59.36
CA ARG A 314 105.60 -21.87 59.14
C ARG A 314 106.35 -21.22 60.30
N LYS A 315 105.90 -20.04 60.79
CA LYS A 315 106.48 -19.40 61.98
C LYS A 315 106.39 -20.27 63.23
N LYS A 316 105.33 -21.06 63.38
CA LYS A 316 105.14 -21.98 64.51
C LYS A 316 106.11 -23.17 64.48
N ILE A 317 106.49 -23.64 63.29
CA ILE A 317 107.52 -24.69 63.09
C ILE A 317 108.91 -24.13 63.41
N GLU A 318 109.20 -22.89 62.99
CA GLU A 318 110.48 -22.21 63.22
C GLU A 318 110.80 -22.06 64.73
N VAL A 319 109.82 -21.68 65.55
CA VAL A 319 109.96 -21.61 67.01
C VAL A 319 110.25 -22.99 67.63
N LEU A 320 109.65 -24.07 67.13
CA LEU A 320 109.87 -25.42 67.63
C LEU A 320 111.27 -25.97 67.27
N MET A 321 111.87 -25.55 66.15
CA MET A 321 113.25 -25.89 65.82
C MET A 321 114.24 -25.30 66.83
N ILE A 322 114.05 -24.03 67.22
CA ILE A 322 114.91 -23.35 68.20
C ILE A 322 114.87 -24.07 69.55
N GLN A 323 113.67 -24.48 70.02
CA GLN A 323 113.53 -25.20 71.29
C GLN A 323 114.20 -26.59 71.29
N ASN A 324 114.25 -27.30 70.17
CA ASN A 324 115.01 -28.55 70.07
C ASN A 324 116.52 -28.28 70.14
N GLN A 325 117.00 -27.23 69.47
CA GLN A 325 118.42 -26.88 69.44
C GLN A 325 118.97 -26.50 70.83
N GLU A 326 118.17 -25.82 71.66
CA GLU A 326 118.48 -25.57 73.07
C GLU A 326 118.51 -26.83 73.95
N ASN A 327 117.86 -27.92 73.54
CA ASN A 327 117.84 -29.17 74.31
C ASN A 327 119.02 -30.08 73.97
N GLU A 328 119.49 -30.07 72.72
CA GLU A 328 120.72 -30.79 72.34
C GLU A 328 121.96 -30.22 73.06
N GLN A 329 122.06 -28.90 73.25
CA GLN A 329 123.16 -28.30 74.01
C GLN A 329 123.19 -28.79 75.48
N LYS A 330 122.04 -28.86 76.15
CA LYS A 330 121.93 -29.34 77.55
C LYS A 330 122.31 -30.81 77.72
N ILE A 331 122.28 -31.61 76.65
CA ILE A 331 122.71 -33.02 76.67
C ILE A 331 124.24 -33.14 76.60
N ASN A 332 124.91 -32.27 75.84
CA ASN A 332 126.38 -32.29 75.73
C ASN A 332 127.07 -31.86 77.04
N ASP A 333 126.56 -30.83 77.71
CA ASP A 333 127.13 -30.32 78.98
C ASP A 333 127.15 -31.37 80.10
N LEU A 334 126.19 -32.31 80.10
CA LEU A 334 126.16 -33.44 81.03
C LEU A 334 127.22 -34.51 80.71
N HIS A 335 127.63 -34.65 79.44
CA HIS A 335 128.56 -35.69 79.00
C HIS A 335 130.02 -35.40 79.38
N GLU A 336 130.43 -34.11 79.42
CA GLU A 336 131.77 -33.75 79.91
C GLU A 336 131.93 -33.96 81.42
N LEU A 337 130.88 -33.72 82.21
CA LEU A 337 130.90 -33.91 83.67
C LEU A 337 131.10 -35.37 84.09
N GLN A 338 130.59 -36.34 83.34
CA GLN A 338 130.83 -37.76 83.62
C GLN A 338 132.30 -38.15 83.38
N LEU A 339 132.89 -37.68 82.27
CA LEU A 339 134.25 -38.03 81.85
C LEU A 339 135.35 -37.52 82.81
N SER A 340 135.06 -36.45 83.55
CA SER A 340 135.94 -35.91 84.60
C SER A 340 135.96 -36.80 85.85
N ASN A 341 134.84 -37.46 86.18
CA ASN A 341 134.67 -38.17 87.43
C ASN A 341 135.40 -39.53 87.43
N GLU A 342 135.31 -40.30 86.33
CA GLU A 342 135.95 -41.63 86.21
C GLU A 342 137.47 -41.60 86.41
N LYS A 343 138.14 -40.57 85.88
CA LYS A 343 139.61 -40.39 86.04
C LYS A 343 140.05 -40.22 87.49
N SER A 344 139.17 -39.76 88.38
CA SER A 344 139.49 -39.57 89.80
C SER A 344 139.46 -40.87 90.62
N LEU A 345 138.75 -41.89 90.14
CA LEU A 345 138.60 -43.17 90.84
C LEU A 345 139.77 -44.11 90.56
N GLN A 346 140.23 -44.20 89.30
CA GLN A 346 141.32 -45.11 88.90
C GLN A 346 142.64 -44.84 89.66
N GLN A 347 142.98 -43.57 89.91
CA GLN A 347 144.18 -43.21 90.69
C GLN A 347 144.12 -43.63 92.16
N ARG A 348 142.92 -43.94 92.67
CA ARG A 348 142.67 -44.33 94.06
C ARG A 348 142.67 -45.85 94.27
N GLU A 349 142.54 -46.63 93.20
CA GLU A 349 142.63 -48.09 93.25
C GLU A 349 144.08 -48.57 93.16
N GLU A 350 144.89 -48.01 92.25
CA GLU A 350 146.33 -48.34 92.11
C GLU A 350 147.15 -48.14 93.39
N THR A 351 146.74 -47.21 94.25
CA THR A 351 147.38 -46.93 95.55
C THR A 351 146.96 -47.91 96.65
N ILE A 352 145.79 -48.55 96.54
CA ILE A 352 145.32 -49.58 97.49
C ILE A 352 145.94 -50.95 97.14
N GLN A 353 146.06 -51.28 95.85
CA GLN A 353 146.65 -52.54 95.37
C GLN A 353 148.04 -52.82 95.99
N LYS A 354 148.92 -51.81 96.00
CA LYS A 354 150.33 -51.93 96.41
C LYS A 354 150.55 -52.19 97.91
N GLU A 355 149.68 -51.66 98.78
CA GLU A 355 149.81 -51.91 100.22
C GLU A 355 149.22 -53.29 100.59
N PHE A 356 148.27 -53.81 99.80
CA PHE A 356 147.68 -55.14 99.99
C PHE A 356 148.67 -56.28 99.71
N GLU A 357 149.45 -56.20 98.62
CA GLU A 357 150.49 -57.19 98.30
C GLU A 357 151.58 -57.31 99.39
N ARG A 358 151.83 -56.21 100.11
CA ARG A 358 152.81 -56.15 101.20
C ARG A 358 152.36 -56.91 102.45
N GLN A 359 151.08 -56.89 102.78
CA GLN A 359 150.54 -57.62 103.94
C GLN A 359 150.38 -59.12 103.67
N ILE A 360 149.95 -59.50 102.45
CA ILE A 360 149.74 -60.92 102.06
C ILE A 360 151.02 -61.76 102.21
N ASN A 361 152.20 -61.20 101.94
CA ASN A 361 153.46 -61.92 102.05
C ASN A 361 153.97 -62.10 103.50
N LEU A 362 153.48 -61.33 104.48
CA LEU A 362 153.78 -61.55 105.90
C LEU A 362 152.88 -62.65 106.49
N VAL A 363 151.57 -62.58 106.25
CA VAL A 363 150.59 -63.57 106.75
C VAL A 363 150.88 -64.98 106.21
N LYS A 364 151.41 -65.09 104.98
CA LYS A 364 151.86 -66.38 104.42
C LYS A 364 152.90 -67.08 105.29
N LEU A 365 153.82 -66.35 105.93
CA LEU A 365 154.88 -66.93 106.74
C LEU A 365 154.34 -67.49 108.08
N GLU A 366 153.38 -66.81 108.69
CA GLU A 366 152.71 -67.24 109.92
C GLU A 366 151.78 -68.44 109.67
N SER A 367 151.06 -68.44 108.54
CA SER A 367 150.14 -69.52 108.17
C SER A 367 150.80 -70.89 108.02
N GLN A 368 152.12 -70.91 107.76
CA GLN A 368 152.88 -72.14 107.56
C GLN A 368 153.26 -72.84 108.89
N TYR A 369 153.35 -72.09 110.00
CA TYR A 369 153.57 -72.65 111.34
C TYR A 369 152.28 -73.17 111.99
N ALA A 370 151.14 -72.51 111.73
CA ALA A 370 149.86 -72.88 112.35
C ALA A 370 149.24 -74.18 111.78
N PHE A 371 149.69 -74.65 110.62
CA PHE A 371 149.13 -75.83 109.95
C PHE A 371 149.56 -77.16 110.59
N GLU A 372 150.81 -77.27 111.04
CA GLU A 372 151.36 -78.50 111.63
C GLU A 372 150.77 -78.81 113.03
N GLU A 373 150.36 -77.78 113.79
CA GLU A 373 149.77 -77.98 115.12
C GLU A 373 148.30 -78.45 115.05
N ALA A 374 147.54 -77.97 114.06
CA ALA A 374 146.11 -78.27 113.91
C ALA A 374 145.82 -79.74 113.55
N GLU A 375 146.68 -80.40 112.78
CA GLU A 375 146.52 -81.81 112.37
C GLU A 375 146.48 -82.77 113.59
N SER A 376 147.13 -82.40 114.69
CA SER A 376 147.14 -83.17 115.94
C SER A 376 145.77 -83.21 116.66
N LEU A 377 144.95 -82.16 116.49
CA LEU A 377 143.68 -81.98 117.22
C LEU A 377 142.48 -82.63 116.54
N GLU A 378 142.55 -82.91 115.23
CA GLU A 378 141.43 -83.53 114.49
C GLU A 378 141.25 -85.01 114.86
N GLN A 379 142.33 -85.75 115.15
CA GLN A 379 142.29 -87.20 115.38
C GLN A 379 141.65 -87.63 116.72
N GLU A 380 141.71 -86.81 117.77
CA GLU A 380 141.11 -87.16 119.07
C GLU A 380 139.59 -86.91 119.10
N LYS A 381 139.14 -85.90 118.35
CA LYS A 381 137.76 -85.43 118.24
C LYS A 381 136.79 -86.48 117.68
N GLU A 382 137.24 -87.33 116.75
CA GLU A 382 136.39 -88.39 116.17
C GLU A 382 135.99 -89.47 117.21
N ARG A 383 136.85 -89.79 118.18
CA ARG A 383 136.60 -90.91 119.12
C ARG A 383 135.37 -90.70 119.99
N LEU A 384 135.21 -89.52 120.59
CA LEU A 384 134.18 -89.26 121.61
C LEU A 384 132.78 -88.96 121.02
N MET A 385 132.71 -88.60 119.74
CA MET A 385 131.44 -88.50 118.99
C MET A 385 130.70 -89.84 118.90
N SER A 386 131.43 -90.97 118.92
CA SER A 386 130.81 -92.31 118.86
C SER A 386 129.99 -92.66 120.12
N GLN A 387 130.48 -92.29 121.31
CA GLN A 387 129.89 -92.69 122.59
C GLN A 387 128.56 -91.96 122.90
N ASN A 388 128.45 -90.69 122.52
CA ASN A 388 127.26 -89.87 122.77
C ASN A 388 125.99 -90.34 122.03
N LYS A 389 126.13 -91.21 121.01
CA LYS A 389 125.00 -91.70 120.22
C LYS A 389 124.24 -92.86 120.88
N ASN A 390 124.88 -93.66 121.73
CA ASN A 390 124.33 -94.95 122.17
C ASN A 390 123.59 -94.94 123.53
N LEU A 391 123.84 -93.93 124.38
CA LEU A 391 123.24 -93.87 125.73
C LEU A 391 122.04 -92.90 125.84
N LYS A 392 121.80 -92.06 124.83
CA LYS A 392 120.76 -91.01 124.90
C LYS A 392 119.34 -91.53 124.61
N GLU A 393 119.22 -92.69 123.98
CA GLU A 393 117.95 -93.40 123.72
C GLU A 393 117.78 -94.62 124.62
N ASN A 394 118.80 -94.97 125.43
CA ASN A 394 118.72 -96.10 126.34
C ASN A 394 117.94 -95.71 127.60
N LEU A 395 116.64 -96.04 127.57
CA LEU A 395 115.82 -96.27 128.76
C LEU A 395 115.46 -95.05 129.64
N ASN A 396 115.41 -93.86 129.05
CA ASN A 396 114.74 -92.71 129.64
C ASN A 396 113.28 -93.06 130.02
N SER A 397 113.03 -93.26 131.31
CA SER A 397 111.74 -93.62 131.92
C SER A 397 111.21 -95.05 131.67
N GLU A 398 112.03 -96.10 131.88
CA GLU A 398 111.54 -97.32 132.57
C GLU A 398 111.36 -97.08 134.10
N ILE A 399 110.99 -95.84 134.43
CA ILE A 399 110.67 -95.19 135.70
C ILE A 399 109.77 -94.01 135.25
N GLU A 400 108.44 -94.05 135.26
CA GLU A 400 107.59 -94.81 136.18
C GLU A 400 106.19 -95.10 135.56
N LYS A 401 106.13 -96.02 134.60
CA LYS A 401 105.00 -96.97 134.53
C LYS A 401 105.55 -98.38 134.71
N ASN A 402 105.38 -98.98 135.88
CA ASN A 402 106.26 -98.69 137.03
C ASN A 402 105.55 -97.96 138.20
N LYS A 403 104.48 -97.17 137.90
CA LYS A 403 103.62 -96.38 138.83
C LYS A 403 102.10 -96.31 138.50
N CYS A 404 101.61 -95.70 137.35
CA CYS A 404 100.16 -95.40 136.98
C CYS A 404 99.65 -94.99 135.49
N LEU A 405 99.01 -93.80 135.20
CA LEU A 405 97.89 -93.47 134.18
C LEU A 405 98.16 -92.87 132.72
N GLU A 406 97.19 -92.23 131.98
CA GLU A 406 97.09 -92.11 130.46
C GLU A 406 96.77 -90.75 129.65
N LEU A 407 95.57 -90.44 129.05
CA LEU A 407 95.40 -89.79 127.66
C LEU A 407 94.42 -88.55 127.37
N ALA A 408 94.43 -87.92 126.14
CA ALA A 408 93.65 -86.66 125.77
C ALA A 408 93.36 -86.26 124.23
N LEU A 409 92.90 -84.99 123.96
CA LEU A 409 92.94 -84.08 122.72
C LEU A 409 91.78 -84.03 121.62
N LYS A 410 91.76 -82.99 120.71
CA LYS A 410 91.08 -82.77 119.35
C LYS A 410 89.80 -81.82 119.28
N THR A 411 89.28 -81.08 118.23
CA THR A 411 89.61 -80.47 116.86
C THR A 411 88.46 -79.52 116.26
N CYS A 412 88.65 -78.62 115.24
CA CYS A 412 87.68 -77.51 114.77
C CYS A 412 87.48 -77.19 113.21
N LYS A 413 86.60 -76.22 112.75
CA LYS A 413 86.21 -75.81 111.31
C LYS A 413 85.65 -74.33 111.05
N LYS A 414 85.19 -73.90 109.81
CA LYS A 414 84.82 -72.48 109.35
C LYS A 414 83.85 -72.32 108.07
N GLY A 415 83.29 -71.11 107.70
CA GLY A 415 82.37 -70.79 106.51
C GLY A 415 82.38 -69.34 105.81
N ASN A 416 81.47 -68.95 104.85
CA ASN A 416 81.55 -67.71 103.94
C ASN A 416 80.25 -66.86 103.45
N ASN A 417 79.98 -66.53 102.14
CA ASN A 417 79.40 -65.24 101.52
C ASN A 417 78.54 -65.40 100.17
N ASN A 418 77.91 -64.50 99.31
CA ASN A 418 77.51 -63.03 99.02
C ASN A 418 76.58 -62.95 97.68
N VAL A 419 76.05 -61.93 96.86
CA VAL A 419 75.62 -60.44 96.67
C VAL A 419 75.32 -60.16 95.10
N ILE A 420 74.59 -59.24 94.32
CA ILE A 420 73.56 -58.08 94.21
C ILE A 420 73.18 -57.78 92.64
N ASN A 421 72.42 -56.87 91.90
CA ASN A 421 71.51 -55.61 91.90
C ASN A 421 70.59 -55.39 90.56
N GLU A 422 69.96 -54.19 90.18
CA GLU A 422 68.85 -53.95 89.12
C GLU A 422 68.47 -52.44 88.63
N LEU A 423 67.79 -52.09 87.45
CA LEU A 423 67.33 -50.68 86.97
C LEU A 423 66.43 -50.40 85.62
N GLN A 424 65.71 -49.20 85.42
CA GLN A 424 65.45 -48.29 84.17
C GLN A 424 64.08 -48.08 83.29
N ASN A 425 63.80 -46.89 82.60
CA ASN A 425 63.09 -46.52 81.24
C ASN A 425 61.83 -45.48 81.05
N THR A 426 61.55 -44.80 79.84
CA THR A 426 60.50 -43.67 79.51
C THR A 426 60.05 -43.31 77.97
N ASN A 427 59.03 -42.41 77.61
CA ASN A 427 58.86 -41.37 76.43
C ASN A 427 57.49 -40.97 75.59
N ASP A 428 57.33 -39.68 75.05
CA ASP A 428 56.68 -38.88 73.84
C ASP A 428 55.13 -38.85 73.31
N ASP A 429 54.43 -38.09 72.34
CA ASP A 429 54.48 -36.98 71.22
C ASP A 429 53.07 -36.32 70.66
N ASN A 430 52.90 -35.29 69.69
CA ASN A 430 51.58 -34.68 69.07
C ASN A 430 51.47 -33.67 67.76
N ALA A 431 50.26 -33.19 67.21
CA ALA A 431 50.02 -32.36 65.88
C ALA A 431 48.68 -31.43 65.56
N SER A 432 48.43 -30.72 64.35
CA SER A 432 47.27 -29.73 63.97
C SER A 432 46.89 -29.27 62.43
N ILE A 433 45.79 -28.44 62.07
CA ILE A 433 45.10 -28.17 60.66
C ILE A 433 44.26 -26.78 60.34
N PRO A 434 43.93 -26.24 59.05
CA PRO A 434 43.28 -24.88 58.66
C PRO A 434 42.15 -24.66 57.52
N THR A 435 41.78 -23.41 57.06
CA THR A 435 40.60 -23.05 56.16
C THR A 435 40.72 -22.02 54.95
N SER A 436 41.81 -21.92 54.19
CA SER A 436 42.05 -20.78 53.26
C SER A 436 41.26 -20.69 51.93
N ASN A 437 40.78 -21.79 51.34
CA ASN A 437 40.53 -21.87 49.89
C ASN A 437 39.08 -21.56 49.43
N LEU A 438 38.31 -20.75 50.18
CA LEU A 438 36.88 -20.47 49.90
C LEU A 438 36.52 -18.96 49.90
N THR A 439 37.50 -18.08 49.77
CA THR A 439 37.35 -16.62 49.67
C THR A 439 37.10 -16.14 48.23
N ASN A 440 36.71 -14.86 48.07
CA ASN A 440 36.47 -14.17 46.79
C ASN A 440 35.35 -14.76 45.89
N ILE A 441 34.42 -15.54 46.47
CA ILE A 441 33.29 -16.14 45.75
C ILE A 441 32.01 -15.32 45.97
N SER A 442 31.53 -14.65 44.93
CA SER A 442 30.27 -13.91 44.97
C SER A 442 29.03 -14.81 44.94
N SER A 443 27.90 -14.32 45.47
CA SER A 443 26.63 -15.06 45.41
C SER A 443 26.23 -15.41 43.97
N ARG A 444 26.60 -14.57 42.98
CA ARG A 444 26.34 -14.84 41.55
C ARG A 444 27.18 -16.01 41.02
N LYS A 445 28.47 -16.09 41.38
CA LYS A 445 29.33 -17.24 41.03
C LYS A 445 28.81 -18.52 41.69
N ALA A 446 28.52 -18.49 43.00
CA ALA A 446 27.99 -19.65 43.71
C ALA A 446 26.67 -20.17 43.11
N ILE A 447 25.68 -19.29 42.85
CA ILE A 447 24.42 -19.68 42.19
C ILE A 447 24.66 -20.26 40.79
N LYS A 448 25.64 -19.74 40.04
CA LYS A 448 26.01 -20.28 38.71
C LYS A 448 26.64 -21.68 38.82
N ALA A 449 27.53 -21.91 39.79
CA ALA A 449 28.16 -23.20 40.02
C ALA A 449 27.14 -24.29 40.39
N PHE A 450 26.29 -24.04 41.38
CA PHE A 450 25.24 -24.99 41.74
C PHE A 450 24.26 -25.24 40.58
N ARG A 451 24.00 -24.25 39.71
CA ARG A 451 23.21 -24.47 38.48
C ARG A 451 23.90 -25.39 37.46
N LYS A 452 25.22 -25.33 37.28
CA LYS A 452 25.95 -26.33 36.47
C LYS A 452 25.85 -27.73 37.09
N LEU A 453 25.89 -27.81 38.42
CA LEU A 453 25.79 -29.04 39.23
C LEU A 453 24.35 -29.59 39.40
N GLY A 454 23.40 -29.19 38.53
CA GLY A 454 22.04 -29.75 38.53
C GLY A 454 21.09 -29.21 39.62
N PHE A 455 21.37 -28.02 40.19
CA PHE A 455 20.46 -27.34 41.11
C PHE A 455 19.69 -26.20 40.44
N GLU A 456 18.36 -26.34 40.37
CA GLU A 456 17.46 -25.31 39.81
C GLU A 456 16.96 -24.33 40.88
N LYS A 457 16.37 -23.22 40.43
CA LYS A 457 15.78 -22.21 41.33
C LYS A 457 14.38 -22.66 41.75
N ASP A 458 14.21 -22.90 43.04
CA ASP A 458 12.89 -23.12 43.63
C ASP A 458 12.18 -21.78 43.87
N ARG A 459 12.75 -20.91 44.72
CA ARG A 459 12.16 -19.60 45.03
C ARG A 459 13.19 -18.56 45.49
N HIS A 460 12.74 -17.31 45.62
CA HIS A 460 13.52 -16.18 46.13
C HIS A 460 12.70 -15.48 47.21
N THR A 461 13.28 -15.18 48.37
CA THR A 461 12.54 -14.65 49.52
C THR A 461 13.44 -13.69 50.31
N GLY A 462 13.18 -12.39 50.19
CA GLY A 462 14.12 -11.36 50.63
C GLY A 462 15.49 -11.54 49.95
N ASP A 463 16.56 -11.32 50.70
CA ASP A 463 17.95 -11.50 50.24
C ASP A 463 18.40 -12.98 50.20
N HIS A 464 17.50 -13.95 49.98
CA HIS A 464 17.84 -15.37 49.95
C HIS A 464 17.28 -16.08 48.71
N PHE A 465 18.20 -16.73 47.98
CA PHE A 465 17.94 -17.46 46.75
C PHE A 465 17.98 -18.96 47.03
N ILE A 466 16.84 -19.62 46.97
CA ILE A 466 16.71 -21.04 47.33
C ILE A 466 16.88 -21.89 46.07
N LEU A 467 17.88 -22.77 46.12
CA LEU A 467 18.14 -23.76 45.08
C LEU A 467 17.67 -25.16 45.52
N LYS A 468 17.31 -26.01 44.55
CA LYS A 468 16.80 -27.38 44.75
C LYS A 468 17.46 -28.32 43.73
N LYS A 469 17.94 -29.50 44.16
CA LYS A 469 18.52 -30.48 43.21
C LYS A 469 17.41 -31.14 42.39
N THR A 470 17.54 -31.17 41.07
CA THR A 470 16.51 -31.72 40.16
C THR A 470 16.31 -33.22 40.37
N GLU A 471 17.41 -33.98 40.40
CA GLU A 471 17.44 -35.44 40.45
C GLU A 471 16.78 -36.05 41.70
N THR A 472 16.97 -35.44 42.87
CA THR A 472 16.51 -35.99 44.15
C THR A 472 15.36 -35.21 44.79
N SER A 473 15.15 -33.95 44.40
CA SER A 473 14.08 -33.06 44.86
C SER A 473 13.91 -32.86 46.39
N THR A 474 14.82 -33.37 47.23
CA THR A 474 14.76 -33.30 48.69
C THR A 474 15.68 -32.25 49.31
N ILE A 475 16.82 -31.94 48.67
CA ILE A 475 17.79 -30.97 49.19
C ILE A 475 17.44 -29.57 48.66
N THR A 476 17.06 -28.67 49.58
CA THR A 476 16.89 -27.24 49.33
C THR A 476 17.71 -26.38 50.29
N PHE A 477 18.45 -25.40 49.78
CA PHE A 477 19.31 -24.55 50.62
C PHE A 477 19.28 -23.08 50.15
N PRO A 478 19.35 -22.10 51.07
CA PRO A 478 19.36 -20.67 50.75
C PRO A 478 20.78 -20.14 50.53
N ILE A 479 21.03 -19.52 49.37
CA ILE A 479 22.22 -18.69 49.13
C ILE A 479 21.86 -17.21 49.35
N PRO A 480 22.51 -16.49 50.28
CA PRO A 480 22.28 -15.05 50.45
C PRO A 480 22.63 -14.27 49.17
N HIS A 481 21.71 -13.48 48.65
CA HIS A 481 21.84 -12.75 47.39
C HIS A 481 21.02 -11.45 47.41
N PRO A 482 21.55 -10.28 46.99
CA PRO A 482 22.85 -10.07 46.36
C PRO A 482 23.97 -9.75 47.37
N ARG A 483 25.03 -10.56 47.41
CA ARG A 483 26.30 -10.19 48.07
C ARG A 483 27.47 -10.31 47.10
N GLN A 484 28.43 -9.39 47.22
CA GLN A 484 29.65 -9.39 46.39
C GLN A 484 30.59 -10.53 46.76
N GLU A 485 30.57 -10.97 48.01
CA GLU A 485 31.28 -12.16 48.51
C GLU A 485 30.37 -12.92 49.51
N LEU A 486 30.49 -14.24 49.55
CA LEU A 486 29.90 -15.10 50.57
C LEU A 486 30.96 -15.50 51.59
N ASN A 487 30.60 -15.54 52.87
CA ASN A 487 31.51 -15.96 53.93
C ASN A 487 31.99 -17.41 53.67
N PRO A 488 33.32 -17.69 53.68
CA PRO A 488 33.88 -19.02 53.44
C PRO A 488 33.29 -20.13 54.32
N LEU A 489 32.92 -19.80 55.57
CA LEU A 489 32.32 -20.73 56.52
C LEU A 489 30.88 -21.09 56.13
N THR A 490 30.12 -20.12 55.58
CA THR A 490 28.78 -20.36 55.01
C THR A 490 28.86 -21.22 53.75
N LEU A 491 29.85 -20.96 52.88
CA LEU A 491 30.11 -21.81 51.71
C LEU A 491 30.48 -23.25 52.11
N LYS A 492 31.39 -23.43 53.07
CA LYS A 492 31.76 -24.75 53.62
C LYS A 492 30.53 -25.50 54.15
N ASN A 493 29.67 -24.83 54.92
CA ASN A 493 28.46 -25.44 55.46
C ASN A 493 27.44 -25.81 54.36
N ILE A 494 27.31 -24.99 53.32
CA ILE A 494 26.47 -25.31 52.16
C ILE A 494 27.00 -26.55 51.42
N LEU A 495 28.30 -26.65 51.16
CA LEU A 495 28.90 -27.81 50.48
C LEU A 495 28.66 -29.13 51.25
N ILE A 496 28.75 -29.07 52.58
CA ILE A 496 28.40 -30.20 53.46
C ILE A 496 26.90 -30.54 53.34
N GLN A 497 26.02 -29.54 53.34
CA GLN A 497 24.56 -29.75 53.21
C GLN A 497 24.13 -30.26 51.83
N THR A 498 24.84 -29.90 50.75
CA THR A 498 24.55 -30.37 49.39
C THR A 498 25.27 -31.68 49.03
N ASN A 499 26.07 -32.22 49.95
CA ASN A 499 26.97 -33.36 49.74
C ASN A 499 27.81 -33.20 48.45
N THR A 500 28.40 -32.02 48.28
CA THR A 500 29.21 -31.64 47.11
C THR A 500 30.65 -31.47 47.54
N THR A 501 31.62 -32.05 46.81
CA THR A 501 33.02 -31.87 47.17
C THR A 501 33.48 -30.44 46.90
N LEU A 502 34.55 -30.02 47.60
CA LEU A 502 35.16 -28.71 47.35
C LEU A 502 35.66 -28.58 45.91
N GLU A 503 36.18 -29.67 45.34
CA GLU A 503 36.77 -29.73 44.01
C GLU A 503 35.71 -29.65 42.90
N ASP A 504 34.61 -30.40 43.02
CA ASP A 504 33.45 -30.31 42.11
C ASP A 504 32.88 -28.89 42.03
N PHE A 505 32.81 -28.20 43.18
CA PHE A 505 32.28 -26.84 43.26
C PHE A 505 33.23 -25.82 42.64
N LEU A 506 34.54 -25.89 42.95
CA LEU A 506 35.54 -24.98 42.38
C LEU A 506 35.62 -25.12 40.85
N ASN A 507 35.57 -26.35 40.33
CA ASN A 507 35.54 -26.65 38.90
C ASN A 507 34.30 -26.08 38.18
N ASN A 508 33.27 -25.65 38.90
CA ASN A 508 32.00 -25.20 38.35
C ASN A 508 31.69 -23.68 38.48
N LEU A 509 32.61 -22.82 38.95
CA LEU A 509 32.37 -21.38 39.16
C LEU A 509 32.16 -20.49 37.88
#